data_AF-A0A1F7IFU7-F1
#
_entry.id   AF-A0A1F7IFU7-F1
#
_cell.length_a   1.000
_cell.length_b   1.000
_cell.length_c   1.000
_cell.angle_alpha   90.00
_cell.angle_beta   90.00
_cell.angle_gamma   90.00
#
_symmetry.space_group_name_H-M   'P 1'
#
loop_
_entity.id
_entity.type
_entity.pdbx_description
1 polymer ?
#
loop_
_entity_poly.entity_id
_entity_poly.type
_entity_poly.pdbx_seq_one_letter_code
_entity_poly.pdbx_strand_id
1 'polypeptide(L)'
;MIRYFFENDKKASLRHVTVNGIVIKVNQILLGKRGTLKGKPILESGKWGLLGGFLGRDENLVQAVNREVMEESGWEIAADQLFRINNGCPL
;
A
#
# COMPACT_ATOMS: atom_id res chain seq x y z
N MET A 1 -8.16 -6.63 10.42
CA MET A 1 -9.59 -6.84 10.13
C MET A 1 -10.37 -5.87 11.00
N ILE A 2 -11.04 -4.87 10.42
CA ILE A 2 -11.75 -3.85 11.20
C ILE A 2 -13.21 -4.30 11.37
N ARG A 3 -13.74 -4.20 12.60
CA ARG A 3 -15.17 -4.39 12.87
C ARG A 3 -15.86 -3.04 12.72
N TYR A 4 -16.84 -2.98 11.82
CA TYR A 4 -17.67 -1.79 11.60
C TYR A 4 -19.16 -2.14 11.79
N PHE A 5 -19.92 -1.13 12.20
CA PHE A 5 -21.37 -1.10 12.09
C PHE A 5 -21.71 -0.18 10.93
N PHE A 6 -22.49 -0.68 9.97
CA PHE A 6 -23.09 0.18 8.96
C PHE A 6 -24.23 1.01 9.58
N GLU A 7 -24.65 2.07 8.89
CA GLU A 7 -25.77 2.93 9.30
C GLU A 7 -27.11 2.18 9.43
N ASN A 8 -27.18 0.94 8.94
CA ASN A 8 -28.32 0.02 9.05
C ASN A 8 -28.14 -1.06 10.14
N ASP A 9 -27.28 -0.83 11.12
CA ASP A 9 -26.93 -1.73 12.23
C ASP A 9 -26.32 -3.09 11.83
N LYS A 10 -26.00 -3.29 10.55
CA LYS A 10 -25.34 -4.53 10.11
C LYS A 10 -23.87 -4.50 10.47
N LYS A 11 -23.40 -5.59 11.09
CA LYS A 11 -21.99 -5.82 11.40
C LYS A 11 -21.26 -6.30 10.15
N ALA A 12 -20.13 -5.65 9.85
CA ALA A 12 -19.23 -6.11 8.81
C ALA A 12 -17.79 -6.18 9.28
N SER A 13 -17.07 -7.11 8.67
CA SER A 13 -15.66 -7.35 8.90
C SER A 13 -14.92 -7.00 7.62
N LEU A 14 -14.39 -5.78 7.55
CA LEU A 14 -13.77 -5.27 6.35
C LEU A 14 -12.25 -5.50 6.38
N ARG A 15 -11.70 -5.82 5.21
CA ARG A 15 -10.25 -5.84 4.98
C ARG A 15 -9.81 -4.42 4.64
N HIS A 16 -8.64 -4.03 5.13
CA HIS A 16 -8.01 -2.82 4.65
C HIS A 16 -7.63 -3.00 3.19
N VAL A 17 -7.86 -1.97 2.39
CA VAL A 17 -7.33 -1.87 1.03
C VAL A 17 -5.92 -1.31 1.14
N THR A 18 -4.98 -1.90 0.41
CA THR A 18 -3.62 -1.38 0.27
C THR A 18 -3.32 -1.13 -1.19
N VAL A 19 -2.45 -0.17 -1.44
CA VAL A 19 -1.92 0.16 -2.78
C VAL A 19 -0.43 -0.13 -2.80
N ASN A 20 0.08 -0.59 -3.94
CA ASN A 20 1.52 -0.75 -4.18
C ASN A 20 1.87 -0.11 -5.52
N GLY A 21 2.96 0.65 -5.56
CA GLY A 21 3.46 1.29 -6.78
C GLY A 21 4.52 0.43 -7.46
N ILE A 22 4.35 0.19 -8.76
CA ILE A 22 5.41 -0.33 -9.63
C ILE A 22 6.00 0.87 -10.38
N VAL A 23 7.06 1.46 -9.83
CA VAL A 23 7.71 2.62 -10.44
C VAL A 23 8.84 2.14 -11.34
N ILE A 24 8.77 2.47 -12.63
CA ILE A 24 9.73 2.04 -13.64
C ILE A 24 10.55 3.23 -14.13
N LYS A 25 11.88 3.12 -14.12
CA LYS A 25 12.80 4.12 -14.68
C LYS A 25 13.98 3.42 -15.35
N VAL A 26 14.22 3.70 -16.64
CA VAL A 26 15.36 3.13 -17.41
C VAL A 26 15.47 1.61 -17.22
N ASN A 27 14.37 0.89 -17.45
CA ASN A 27 14.30 -0.58 -17.34
C ASN A 27 14.61 -1.14 -15.94
N GLN A 28 14.47 -0.33 -14.89
CA GLN A 28 14.63 -0.71 -13.50
C GLN A 28 13.34 -0.44 -12.72
N ILE A 29 13.13 -1.21 -11.65
CA ILE A 29 11.99 -1.06 -10.73
C ILE A 29 12.49 -0.52 -9.40
N LEU A 30 11.80 0.47 -8.85
CA LEU A 30 12.06 0.99 -7.52
C LEU A 30 11.56 0.01 -6.44
N LEU A 31 12.45 -0.34 -5.50
CA LEU A 31 12.13 -1.18 -4.34
C LEU A 31 12.58 -0.49 -3.06
N GLY A 32 11.79 -0.66 -1.99
CA GLY A 32 12.11 -0.23 -0.64
C GLY A 32 12.53 -1.40 0.23
N LYS A 33 13.57 -1.22 1.06
CA LYS A 33 13.95 -2.22 2.06
C LYS A 33 13.13 -2.02 3.33
N ARG A 34 12.40 -3.06 3.73
CA ARG A 34 11.51 -3.01 4.90
C ARG A 34 12.32 -2.79 6.18
N GLY A 35 11.99 -1.74 6.91
CA GLY A 35 12.73 -1.28 8.08
C GLY A 35 12.28 -1.86 9.42
N THR A 36 12.59 -1.15 10.49
CA THR A 36 12.12 -1.46 11.86
C THR A 36 11.18 -0.36 12.33
N LEU A 37 10.17 -0.70 13.13
CA LEU A 37 9.26 0.25 13.77
C LEU A 37 9.61 0.32 15.25
N LYS A 38 10.01 1.51 15.73
CA LYS A 38 10.42 1.73 17.13
C LYS A 38 11.50 0.74 17.60
N GLY A 39 12.47 0.46 16.73
CA GLY A 39 13.56 -0.48 17.00
C GLY A 39 13.19 -1.96 16.94
N LYS A 40 11.93 -2.31 16.65
CA LYS A 40 11.50 -3.71 16.46
C LYS A 40 11.33 -4.03 14.97
N PRO A 41 11.83 -5.17 14.48
CA PRO A 41 11.60 -5.58 13.11
C PRO A 41 10.10 -5.71 12.83
N ILE A 42 9.62 -5.03 11.78
CA ILE A 42 8.28 -5.27 11.28
C ILE A 42 8.23 -6.61 10.53
N LEU A 43 7.03 -7.10 10.24
CA LEU A 43 6.85 -8.28 9.41
C LEU A 43 7.63 -8.12 8.08
N GLU A 44 8.41 -9.14 7.73
CA GLU A 44 9.32 -9.15 6.57
C GLU A 44 10.44 -8.08 6.62
N SER A 45 10.84 -7.60 7.81
CA SER A 45 11.97 -6.69 7.97
C SER A 45 13.24 -7.21 7.27
N GLY A 46 13.94 -6.32 6.58
CA GLY A 46 15.14 -6.64 5.82
C GLY A 46 14.90 -7.15 4.40
N LYS A 47 13.66 -7.53 4.05
CA LYS A 47 13.29 -7.89 2.67
C LYS A 47 13.01 -6.65 1.83
N TRP A 48 13.18 -6.79 0.52
CA TRP A 48 12.83 -5.77 -0.47
C TRP A 48 11.39 -5.96 -0.92
N GLY A 49 10.67 -4.85 -1.09
CA GLY A 49 9.29 -4.85 -1.57
C GLY A 49 8.98 -3.60 -2.40
N LEU A 50 7.81 -3.62 -3.04
CA LEU A 50 7.24 -2.43 -3.65
C LEU A 50 6.92 -1.40 -2.57
N LEU A 51 6.95 -0.13 -2.96
CA LEU A 51 6.55 0.97 -2.10
C LEU A 51 5.03 1.02 -2.07
N GLY A 52 4.46 1.33 -0.91
CA GLY A 52 3.02 1.33 -0.74
C GLY A 52 2.54 1.18 0.68
N GLY A 53 1.24 1.40 0.84
CA GLY A 53 0.62 1.43 2.15
C GLY A 53 -0.90 1.34 2.06
N PHE A 54 -1.55 1.91 3.07
CA PHE A 54 -3.00 1.82 3.20
C PHE A 54 -3.70 2.87 2.34
N LEU A 55 -4.80 2.48 1.70
CA LEU A 55 -5.70 3.44 1.08
C LEU A 55 -6.45 4.20 2.17
N GLY A 56 -6.21 5.50 2.25
CA GLY A 56 -6.92 6.45 3.09
C GLY A 56 -8.39 6.61 2.69
N ARG A 57 -9.17 7.18 3.62
CA ARG A 57 -10.64 7.30 3.47
C ARG A 57 -11.05 8.18 2.29
N ASP A 58 -10.35 9.31 2.12
CA ASP A 58 -10.74 10.39 1.21
C ASP A 58 -9.79 10.50 0.01
N GLU A 59 -9.07 9.42 -0.32
CA GLU A 59 -8.17 9.36 -1.46
C GLU A 59 -8.58 8.29 -2.47
N ASN A 60 -8.32 8.56 -3.76
CA ASN A 60 -8.39 7.56 -4.82
C ASN A 60 -7.06 6.80 -4.95
N LEU A 61 -7.06 5.74 -5.78
CA LEU A 61 -5.88 4.88 -5.96
C LEU A 61 -4.63 5.63 -6.44
N VAL A 62 -4.80 6.62 -7.32
CA VAL A 62 -3.71 7.42 -7.90
C VAL A 62 -3.12 8.35 -6.85
N GLN A 63 -3.98 9.02 -6.08
CA GLN A 63 -3.56 9.89 -4.98
C GLN A 63 -2.79 9.11 -3.92
N ALA A 64 -3.32 7.94 -3.55
CA ALA A 64 -2.71 7.05 -2.56
C ALA A 64 -1.32 6.58 -2.98
N VAL A 65 -1.17 6.05 -4.20
CA VAL A 65 0.13 5.54 -4.65
C VAL A 65 1.16 6.66 -4.80
N ASN A 66 0.76 7.84 -5.27
CA ASN A 66 1.66 8.99 -5.37
C ASN A 66 2.12 9.46 -3.98
N ARG A 67 1.21 9.51 -3.00
CA ARG A 67 1.52 9.83 -1.60
C ARG A 67 2.50 8.84 -0.99
N GLU A 68 2.19 7.54 -1.07
CA GLU A 68 3.03 6.48 -0.49
C GLU A 68 4.45 6.46 -1.10
N VAL A 69 4.56 6.62 -2.42
CA VAL A 69 5.88 6.68 -3.08
C VAL A 69 6.66 7.91 -2.63
N MET A 70 6.02 9.08 -2.53
CA MET A 70 6.65 10.29 -2.01
C MET A 70 7.11 10.12 -0.56
N GLU A 71 6.25 9.61 0.32
CA GLU A 71 6.57 9.44 1.75
C GLU A 71 7.73 8.47 1.99
N GLU A 72 7.80 7.37 1.21
CA GLU A 72 8.81 6.33 1.41
C GLU A 72 10.13 6.56 0.64
N SER A 73 10.12 7.32 -0.45
CA SER A 73 11.31 7.54 -1.30
C SER A 73 11.70 8.99 -1.55
N GLY A 74 10.79 9.94 -1.30
CA GLY A 74 10.94 11.35 -1.66
C GLY A 74 10.74 11.65 -3.16
N TRP A 75 10.21 10.71 -3.94
CA TRP A 75 10.02 10.87 -5.39
C TRP A 75 8.60 11.27 -5.74
N GLU A 76 8.48 12.22 -6.67
CA GLU A 76 7.22 12.51 -7.35
C GLU A 76 7.06 11.57 -8.55
N ILE A 77 5.88 10.96 -8.66
CA ILE A 77 5.52 10.08 -9.76
C ILE A 77 4.17 10.49 -10.35
N ALA A 78 3.93 10.08 -11.59
CA ALA A 78 2.63 10.20 -12.25
C ALA A 78 2.11 8.79 -12.57
N ALA A 79 1.34 8.21 -11.66
CA ALA A 79 0.68 6.93 -11.90
C ALA A 79 -0.45 7.08 -12.93
N ASP A 80 -0.41 6.27 -13.98
CA ASP A 80 -1.32 6.31 -15.13
C ASP A 80 -2.02 4.95 -15.40
N GLN A 81 -1.52 3.86 -14.81
CA GLN A 81 -2.02 2.52 -15.09
C GLN A 81 -2.31 1.70 -13.82
N LEU A 82 -3.51 1.10 -13.77
CA LEU A 82 -3.83 0.02 -12.83
C LEU A 82 -3.35 -1.31 -13.42
N PHE A 83 -2.34 -1.91 -12.79
CA PHE A 83 -1.77 -3.18 -13.26
C PHE A 83 -2.63 -4.39 -12.86
N ARG A 84 -2.95 -4.52 -11.57
CA ARG A 84 -3.69 -5.69 -11.04
C ARG A 84 -4.33 -5.38 -9.70
N ILE A 85 -5.48 -6.00 -9.44
CA ILE A 85 -6.08 -6.11 -8.10
C ILE A 85 -5.89 -7.53 -7.61
N ASN A 86 -5.35 -7.68 -6.40
CA ASN A 86 -5.18 -8.96 -5.74
C ASN A 86 -6.09 -9.04 -4.52
N ASN A 87 -6.88 -10.10 -4.42
CA ASN A 87 -7.45 -10.53 -3.16
C ASN A 87 -6.45 -11.51 -2.53
N GLY A 88 -5.93 -11.19 -1.34
CA GLY A 88 -5.14 -12.15 -0.58
C GLY A 88 -6.01 -13.35 -0.21
N CYS A 89 -6.05 -14.37 -1.05
CA CYS A 89 -6.50 -15.69 -0.64
C CYS A 89 -5.34 -16.27 0.19
N PRO A 90 -5.55 -16.63 1.47
CA PRO A 90 -4.57 -17.45 2.16
C PRO A 90 -4.57 -18.81 1.47
N LEU A 91 -3.44 -19.20 0.90
CA LEU A 91 -3.15 -20.62 0.70
C LEU A 91 -2.97 -21.29 2.07
#